data_AF-A0A9E2Q331-F1
#
_entry.id   AF-A0A9E2Q331-F1
#
_cell.length_a   1.000
_cell.length_b   1.000
_cell.length_c   1.000
_cell.angle_alpha   90.00
_cell.angle_beta   90.00
_cell.angle_gamma   90.00
#
_symmetry.space_group_name_H-M   'P 1'
#
loop_
_entity.id
_entity.type
_entity.pdbx_description
1 polymer ?
#
loop_
_entity_poly.entity_id
_entity_poly.type
_entity_poly.pdbx_seq_one_letter_code
_entity_poly.pdbx_strand_id
1 'polypeptide(L)' 'MRPPVGPPPANHGRTVAAWTTTWVVVAGGLIASIAVVAALTWMFWTGLGVCVLGVALGKVLSVAGLGQRRDGTSGAH' A
#
# COMPACT_ATOMS: atom_id res chain seq x y z
N MET A 1 -30.36 -2.08 27.61
CA MET A 1 -29.39 -3.09 27.13
C MET A 1 -28.54 -2.44 26.05
N ARG A 2 -27.22 -2.34 26.22
CA ARG A 2 -26.35 -1.92 25.12
C ARG A 2 -26.25 -3.09 24.13
N PRO A 3 -26.52 -2.91 22.83
CA PRO A 3 -26.33 -3.98 21.86
C PRO A 3 -24.87 -4.49 21.92
N PRO A 4 -24.63 -5.79 21.70
CA PRO A 4 -23.28 -6.34 21.65
C PRO A 4 -22.47 -5.58 20.59
N VAL A 5 -21.30 -5.08 20.96
CA VAL A 5 -20.35 -4.49 20.03
C VAL A 5 -19.93 -5.60 19.09
N GLY A 6 -20.46 -5.59 17.86
CA GLY A 6 -20.06 -6.52 16.82
C GLY A 6 -18.55 -6.45 16.57
N PRO A 7 -17.94 -7.50 15.96
CA PRO A 7 -16.52 -7.48 15.63
C PRO A 7 -16.15 -6.17 14.92
N PRO A 8 -14.99 -5.56 15.23
CA PRO A 8 -14.50 -4.41 14.49
C PRO A 8 -14.64 -4.65 12.98
N PRO A 9 -15.02 -3.64 12.18
CA PRO A 9 -15.12 -3.80 10.74
C PRO A 9 -13.81 -4.37 10.19
N ALA A 10 -13.81 -5.66 9.86
CA ALA A 10 -12.70 -6.32 9.20
C ALA A 10 -12.59 -5.69 7.82
N ASN A 11 -11.70 -4.73 7.67
CA ASN A 11 -11.41 -4.15 6.38
C ASN A 11 -10.50 -5.18 5.68
N HIS A 12 -11.07 -5.95 4.76
CA HIS A 12 -10.46 -7.12 4.10
C HIS A 12 -9.32 -6.73 3.11
N GLY A 13 -8.36 -5.91 3.54
CA GLY A 13 -7.32 -5.35 2.67
C GLY A 13 -7.81 -4.25 1.72
N ARG A 14 -9.07 -3.79 1.85
CA ARG A 14 -9.67 -2.76 0.99
C ARG A 14 -9.44 -1.32 1.45
N THR A 15 -8.27 -1.01 2.00
CA THR A 15 -7.98 0.40 2.34
C THR A 15 -7.50 1.17 1.14
N VAL A 16 -7.87 2.46 1.09
CA VAL A 16 -7.37 3.40 0.09
C VAL A 16 -5.83 3.40 0.11
N ALA A 17 -5.21 3.43 1.30
CA ALA A 17 -3.75 3.37 1.40
C ALA A 17 -3.14 2.11 0.76
N ALA A 18 -3.75 0.93 0.97
CA ALA A 18 -3.26 -0.31 0.36
C ALA A 18 -3.41 -0.29 -1.16
N TRP A 19 -4.59 0.06 -1.67
CA TRP A 19 -4.85 0.08 -3.11
C TRP A 19 -4.03 1.12 -3.86
N THR A 20 -3.86 2.33 -3.31
CA THR A 20 -3.01 3.37 -3.90
C THR A 20 -1.56 2.92 -4.01
N THR A 21 -1.01 2.35 -2.93
CA THR A 21 0.36 1.83 -2.93
C THR A 21 0.55 0.74 -3.99
N THR A 22 -0.38 -0.21 -4.05
CA THR A 22 -0.34 -1.31 -5.01
C THR A 22 -0.32 -0.80 -6.44
N TRP A 23 -1.23 0.11 -6.82
CA TRP A 23 -1.27 0.63 -8.19
C TRP A 23 -0.01 1.39 -8.59
N VAL A 24 0.56 2.20 -7.69
CA VAL A 24 1.79 2.95 -7.98
C VAL A 24 2.98 2.01 -8.15
N VAL A 25 3.13 1.00 -7.27
CA VAL A 25 4.22 0.02 -7.37
C VAL A 25 4.06 -0.85 -8.61
N VAL A 26 2.84 -1.28 -8.95
CA VAL A 26 2.57 -2.03 -10.19
C VAL A 26 2.92 -1.21 -11.42
N ALA A 27 2.56 0.07 -11.47
CA ALA A 27 2.91 0.96 -12.57
C ALA A 27 4.44 1.14 -12.70
N GLY A 28 5.14 1.36 -11.59
CA GLY A 28 6.61 1.45 -11.59
C GLY A 28 7.28 0.15 -12.04
N GLY A 29 6.77 -0.99 -11.59
CA GLY A 29 7.25 -2.31 -12.00
C GLY A 29 7.03 -2.60 -13.49
N LEU A 30 5.91 -2.15 -14.04
CA LEU A 30 5.64 -2.24 -15.48
C LEU A 30 6.63 -1.38 -16.29
N ILE A 31 6.87 -0.15 -15.87
CA ILE A 31 7.86 0.75 -16.51
C ILE A 31 9.26 0.11 -16.46
N ALA A 32 9.66 -0.42 -15.30
CA ALA A 32 10.95 -1.08 -15.14
C ALA A 32 11.07 -2.33 -16.03
N SER A 33 10.01 -3.14 -16.13
CA SER A 33 9.99 -4.35 -16.98
C SER A 33 10.13 -3.99 -18.46
N ILE A 34 9.41 -2.98 -18.94
CA ILE A 34 9.52 -2.48 -20.32
C ILE A 34 10.93 -1.96 -20.59
N ALA A 35 11.52 -1.24 -19.63
CA ALA A 35 12.87 -0.71 -19.75
C ALA A 35 13.93 -1.82 -19.88
N VAL A 36 13.78 -2.94 -19.15
CA VAL A 36 14.66 -4.11 -19.27
C VAL A 36 14.55 -4.73 -20.66
N VAL A 37 13.33 -4.92 -21.18
CA VAL A 37 13.10 -5.47 -22.53
C VAL A 37 13.70 -4.56 -23.61
N ALA A 38 13.62 -3.24 -23.44
CA ALA A 38 14.16 -2.26 -24.37
C ALA A 38 15.66 -1.93 -24.17
N ALA A 39 16.34 -2.55 -23.19
CA ALA A 39 17.72 -2.23 -22.79
C ALA A 39 17.95 -0.73 -22.45
N LEU A 40 16.94 -0.06 -21.90
CA LEU A 40 16.97 1.36 -21.54
C LEU A 40 17.27 1.55 -20.06
N THR A 41 18.56 1.58 -19.69
CA THR A 41 19.02 1.67 -18.30
C THR A 41 18.44 2.86 -17.54
N TRP A 42 18.35 4.04 -18.16
CA TRP A 42 17.79 5.23 -17.51
C TRP A 42 16.31 5.05 -17.15
N MET A 43 15.54 4.37 -18.02
CA MET A 43 14.11 4.17 -17.82
C MET A 43 13.82 3.10 -16.77
N PHE A 44 14.74 2.15 -16.59
CA PHE A 44 14.70 1.19 -15.48
C PHE A 44 14.78 1.93 -14.13
N TRP A 45 15.73 2.85 -13.99
CA TRP A 45 15.87 3.65 -12.78
C TRP A 45 14.67 4.58 -12.55
N THR A 46 14.06 5.11 -13.61
CA THR A 46 12.79 5.85 -13.50
C THR A 46 11.67 4.97 -12.94
N GLY A 47 11.49 3.76 -13.48
CA GLY A 47 10.48 2.81 -12.99
C GLY A 47 10.73 2.40 -11.53
N LEU A 48 11.99 2.16 -11.16
CA LEU A 48 12.37 1.87 -9.78
C LEU A 48 12.08 3.05 -8.85
N GLY A 49 12.35 4.29 -9.28
CA GLY A 49 12.01 5.50 -8.54
C GLY A 49 10.50 5.62 -8.27
N VAL A 50 9.67 5.28 -9.26
CA VAL A 50 8.20 5.24 -9.08
C VAL A 50 7.79 4.19 -8.06
N CYS A 51 8.38 3.00 -8.06
CA CYS A 51 8.12 1.98 -7.04
C CYS A 51 8.44 2.48 -5.63
N VAL A 52 9.61 3.08 -5.44
CA VAL A 52 10.04 3.63 -4.14
C VAL A 52 9.08 4.73 -3.68
N LEU A 53 8.67 5.63 -4.58
CA LEU A 53 7.70 6.68 -4.29
C LEU A 53 6.34 6.09 -3.89
N GLY A 54 5.89 5.02 -4.54
CA GLY A 54 4.67 4.30 -4.18
C GLY A 54 4.70 3.77 -2.75
N VAL A 55 5.81 3.15 -2.34
CA VAL A 55 5.99 2.68 -0.96
C VAL A 55 5.97 3.84 0.03
N ALA A 56 6.65 4.96 -0.29
CA ALA A 56 6.64 6.15 0.54
C ALA A 56 5.23 6.73 0.70
N LEU A 57 4.48 6.87 -0.39
CA LEU A 57 3.07 7.30 -0.38
C LEU A 57 2.20 6.39 0.49
N GLY A 58 2.38 5.07 0.39
CA GLY A 58 1.68 4.11 1.23
C GLY A 58 1.92 4.32 2.72
N LYS A 59 3.16 4.63 3.09
CA LYS A 59 3.51 4.95 4.48
C LYS A 59 2.84 6.24 4.93
N VAL A 60 2.88 7.29 4.12
CA VAL A 60 2.22 8.58 4.40
C VAL A 60 0.71 8.39 4.57
N LEU A 61 0.05 7.69 3.66
CA LEU A 61 -1.40 7.42 3.73
C LEU A 61 -1.75 6.55 4.95
N SER A 62 -0.89 5.60 5.31
CA SER A 62 -1.07 4.78 6.51
C SER A 62 -0.98 5.61 7.80
N VAL A 63 -0.06 6.59 7.86
CA VAL A 63 0.08 7.50 9.00
C VAL A 63 -1.08 8.50 9.06
N ALA A 64 -1.61 8.93 7.90
CA ALA A 64 -2.78 9.79 7.80
C ALA A 64 -4.11 9.09 8.20
N GLY A 65 -4.07 7.84 8.65
CA GLY A 65 -5.27 7.10 9.09
C GLY A 65 -6.09 6.47 7.96
N LEU A 66 -5.62 6.57 6.71
CA LEU A 66 -6.23 5.89 5.55
C LEU A 66 -5.79 4.42 5.41
N GLY A 67 -4.89 3.99 6.29
CA GLY A 67 -4.47 2.60 6.45
C GLY A 67 -5.40 1.78 7.34
N GLN A 68 -5.06 0.52 7.53
CA GLN A 68 -5.76 -0.32 8.50
C GLN A 68 -5.37 0.05 9.92
N ARG A 69 -6.38 0.30 10.77
CA ARG A 69 -6.18 0.36 12.22
C ARG A 69 -5.76 -1.03 12.67
N ARG A 70 -4.54 -1.16 13.17
CA ARG A 70 -4.11 -2.38 13.87
C ARG A 70 -4.79 -2.36 15.22
N ASP A 71 -5.70 -3.29 15.45
CA ASP A 71 -6.36 -3.42 16.75
C ASP A 71 -5.32 -3.86 17.79
N GLY A 72 -4.88 -2.93 18.63
CA GLY A 72 -3.88 -3.15 19.68
C GLY A 72 -4.38 -3.90 20.90
N THR A 73 -5.39 -4.76 20.79
CA THR A 73 -5.99 -5.46 21.94
C THR A 73 -6.44 -6.88 21.58
N SER A 74 -5.48 -7.78 21.39
CA SER A 74 -5.68 -9.24 21.45
C SER A 74 -4.72 -9.86 22.46
N GLY A 75 -4.68 -9.30 23.67
CA GLY A 75 -3.75 -9.72 24.71
C GLY A 75 -4.04 -9.11 26.08
N ALA A 76 -5.31 -9.11 26.51
CA ALA A 76 -5.66 -8.95 27.92
C ALA A 76 -6.55 -10.15 28.29
N HIS A 77 -5.87 -11.27 28.53
CA HIS A 77 -6.34 -12.28 29.47
C HIS A 77 -5.86 -11.86 30.86
#